data_AF-A0A965UTW4-F1
#
_entry.id   AF-A0A965UTW4-F1
#
_cell.length_a   1.000
_cell.length_b   1.000
_cell.length_c   1.000
_cell.angle_alpha   90.00
_cell.angle_beta   90.00
_cell.angle_gamma   90.00
#
_symmetry.space_group_name_H-M   'P 1'
#
loop_
_entity.id
_entity.type
_entity.pdbx_description
1 polymer ?
#
loop_
_entity_poly.entity_id
_entity_poly.type
_entity_poly.pdbx_seq_one_letter_code
_entity_poly.pdbx_strand_id
1 'polypeptide(L)'
;MSLDGRFNIDVVIHDIDGTTQLNVLSLESTDAASSTAKAALVTGTIGTQVVYISRQPIPYTAADGTSVSFSFVERVALQGNPHIELTTNALGQKYFASGNRVGLYEMTGSERTNTTFALRTTTGTATYSLLVYGS
;
A
#
# COMPACT_ATOMS: atom_id res chain seq x y z
N MET A 1 2.53 26.83 7.78
CA MET A 1 3.65 26.50 6.86
C MET A 1 3.26 25.19 6.18
N SER A 2 3.09 25.17 4.86
CA SER A 2 2.73 23.97 4.09
C SER A 2 4.01 23.36 3.52
N LEU A 3 4.22 22.06 3.74
CA LEU A 3 5.29 21.32 3.07
C LEU A 3 4.69 20.69 1.81
N ASP A 4 5.12 21.15 0.64
CA ASP A 4 4.79 20.49 -0.63
C ASP A 4 5.54 19.17 -0.71
N GLY A 5 4.86 18.06 -0.42
CA GLY A 5 5.40 16.71 -0.55
C GLY A 5 5.15 16.16 -1.94
N ARG A 6 6.24 15.80 -2.65
CA ARG A 6 6.17 15.04 -3.91
C ARG A 6 6.61 13.60 -3.63
N PHE A 7 5.86 12.63 -4.13
CA PHE A 7 6.33 11.24 -4.22
C PHE A 7 6.57 10.92 -5.69
N ASN A 8 7.84 10.75 -6.06
CA ASN A 8 8.25 10.30 -7.39
C ASN A 8 8.53 8.80 -7.31
N ILE A 9 7.93 8.01 -8.20
CA ILE A 9 8.30 6.61 -8.41
C ILE A 9 8.99 6.54 -9.76
N ASP A 10 10.31 6.45 -9.75
CA ASP A 10 11.12 6.26 -10.96
C ASP A 10 11.26 4.76 -11.23
N VAL A 11 10.62 4.29 -12.31
CA VAL A 11 10.77 2.91 -12.78
C VAL A 11 11.77 2.91 -13.93
N VAL A 12 12.98 2.45 -13.64
CA VAL A 12 14.02 2.25 -14.66
C VAL A 12 13.85 0.85 -15.25
N ILE A 13 13.42 0.80 -16.51
CA ILE A 13 13.35 -0.45 -17.27
C ILE A 13 14.66 -0.58 -18.04
N HIS A 14 15.49 -1.55 -17.64
CA HIS A 14 16.69 -1.91 -18.38
C HIS A 14 16.33 -2.90 -19.48
N ASP A 15 16.58 -2.50 -20.73
CA ASP A 15 16.71 -3.39 -21.87
C ASP A 15 18.06 -4.13 -21.72
N ILE A 16 18.05 -5.47 -21.64
CA ILE A 16 19.27 -6.28 -21.43
C ILE A 16 20.14 -6.32 -22.70
N ASP A 17 19.54 -6.02 -23.84
CA ASP A 17 20.09 -6.24 -25.18
C ASP A 17 20.25 -4.95 -25.99
N GLY A 18 19.93 -3.79 -25.40
CA GLY A 18 20.46 -2.48 -25.79
C GLY A 18 20.03 -1.95 -27.15
N THR A 19 18.84 -2.34 -27.64
CA THR A 19 18.39 -1.97 -28.99
C THR A 19 17.19 -1.03 -29.05
N THR A 20 16.59 -0.66 -27.92
CA THR A 20 15.46 0.28 -27.92
C THR A 20 15.58 1.47 -26.97
N GLN A 21 15.09 2.61 -27.45
CA GLN A 21 15.16 3.93 -26.82
C GLN A 21 14.45 3.95 -25.45
N LEU A 22 15.10 4.57 -24.47
CA LEU A 22 14.60 4.73 -23.10
C LEU A 22 13.31 5.56 -23.08
N ASN A 23 12.17 4.91 -22.84
CA ASN A 23 10.93 5.62 -22.49
C ASN A 23 10.83 5.67 -20.95
N VAL A 24 11.10 6.84 -20.38
CA VAL A 24 10.89 7.10 -18.96
C VAL A 24 9.39 7.32 -18.74
N LEU A 25 8.75 6.39 -18.02
CA LEU A 25 7.37 6.56 -17.56
C LEU A 25 7.39 7.14 -16.14
N SER A 26 7.19 8.45 -16.01
CA SER A 26 6.99 9.09 -14.70
C SER A 26 5.50 9.13 -14.36
N LEU A 27 5.11 8.48 -13.26
CA LEU A 27 3.77 8.65 -12.68
C LEU A 27 3.84 9.79 -11.66
N GLU A 28 3.35 10.96 -12.04
CA GLU A 28 3.25 12.14 -11.17
C GLU A 28 1.82 12.20 -10.59
N SER A 29 1.71 12.26 -9.26
CA SER A 29 0.46 12.59 -8.58
C SER A 29 0.62 13.91 -7.84
N THR A 30 -0.04 14.95 -8.32
CA THR A 30 -0.09 16.28 -7.68
C THR A 30 -1.14 16.37 -6.57
N ASP A 31 -1.92 15.32 -6.33
CA ASP A 31 -3.07 15.36 -5.42
C ASP A 31 -2.72 15.09 -3.94
N ALA A 32 -1.45 14.73 -3.68
CA ALA A 32 -0.89 14.62 -2.34
C ALA A 32 -0.80 15.98 -1.61
N ALA A 33 -1.04 17.09 -2.31
CA ALA A 33 -1.11 18.44 -1.74
C ALA A 33 -2.52 18.83 -1.24
N SER A 34 -3.54 17.99 -1.40
CA SER A 34 -4.81 18.24 -0.73
C SER A 34 -4.70 17.86 0.76
N SER A 35 -5.19 18.70 1.67
CA SER A 35 -5.28 18.36 3.11
C SER A 35 -6.18 17.13 3.39
N THR A 36 -6.79 16.57 2.35
CA THR A 36 -7.69 15.43 2.38
C THR A 36 -7.01 14.12 2.00
N ALA A 37 -5.97 14.12 1.15
CA ALA A 37 -5.29 12.89 0.77
C ALA A 37 -4.25 12.48 1.81
N LYS A 38 -4.30 11.22 2.23
CA LYS A 38 -3.45 10.61 3.24
C LYS A 38 -2.79 9.37 2.65
N ALA A 39 -1.58 9.09 3.11
CA ALA A 39 -0.88 7.86 2.81
C ALA A 39 -0.22 7.31 4.07
N ALA A 40 -0.23 5.99 4.23
CA ALA A 40 0.45 5.30 5.32
C ALA A 40 1.18 4.07 4.78
N LEU A 41 2.46 3.93 5.13
CA LEU A 41 3.25 2.74 4.84
C LEU A 41 3.36 1.90 6.11
N VAL A 42 2.87 0.66 6.03
CA VAL A 42 2.95 -0.33 7.10
C VAL A 42 3.87 -1.45 6.65
N THR A 43 4.96 -1.66 7.38
CA THR A 43 5.92 -2.73 7.11
C THR A 43 6.00 -3.67 8.29
N GLY A 44 6.21 -4.95 8.03
CA GLY A 44 6.44 -5.90 9.11
C GLY A 44 6.70 -7.31 8.62
N THR A 45 6.62 -8.23 9.57
CA THR A 45 6.70 -9.67 9.35
C THR A 45 5.39 -10.33 9.76
N ILE A 46 4.95 -11.30 8.98
CA ILE A 46 3.82 -12.16 9.30
C ILE A 46 4.31 -13.61 9.44
N GLY A 47 3.90 -14.26 10.51
CA GLY A 47 4.11 -15.69 10.72
C GLY A 47 2.87 -16.50 10.33
N THR A 48 2.66 -17.63 11.00
CA THR A 48 1.51 -18.50 10.75
C THR A 48 0.18 -17.92 11.24
N GLN A 49 0.21 -16.86 12.04
CA GLN A 49 -0.97 -16.16 12.54
C GLN A 49 -1.32 -14.95 11.66
N VAL A 50 -2.61 -14.71 11.50
CA VAL A 50 -3.15 -13.56 10.77
C VAL A 50 -2.72 -12.27 11.46
N VAL A 51 -2.19 -11.31 10.70
CA VAL A 51 -1.89 -9.97 11.21
C VAL A 51 -3.05 -9.06 10.82
N TYR A 52 -3.68 -8.44 11.82
CA TYR A 52 -4.72 -7.45 11.61
C TYR A 52 -4.14 -6.05 11.71
N ILE A 53 -4.30 -5.28 10.64
CA ILE A 53 -3.91 -3.86 10.57
C ILE A 53 -5.20 -3.05 10.66
N SER A 54 -5.38 -2.31 11.75
CA SER A 54 -6.55 -1.45 11.95
C SER A 54 -6.40 -0.14 11.18
N ARG A 55 -7.50 0.34 10.60
CA ARG A 55 -7.61 1.60 9.85
C ARG A 55 -8.28 2.71 10.66
N GLN A 56 -9.11 2.32 11.65
CA GLN A 56 -9.80 3.23 12.54
C GLN A 56 -10.32 2.50 13.79
N PRO A 57 -10.28 3.10 15.00
CA PRO A 57 -9.57 4.32 15.36
C PRO A 57 -8.20 3.96 15.98
N ILE A 58 -7.15 3.74 15.18
CA ILE A 58 -5.78 3.53 15.70
C ILE A 58 -4.73 4.06 14.69
N PRO A 59 -3.44 4.25 15.06
CA PRO A 59 -2.81 5.54 15.30
C PRO A 59 -1.64 5.71 14.32
N TYR A 60 -1.90 5.82 13.03
CA TYR A 60 -0.79 6.15 12.14
C TYR A 60 -0.31 7.54 12.51
N THR A 61 0.99 7.71 12.67
CA THR A 61 1.56 9.02 13.01
C THR A 61 2.22 9.55 11.76
N ALA A 62 1.83 10.74 11.32
CA ALA A 62 2.55 11.45 10.27
C ALA A 62 3.96 11.83 10.77
N ALA A 63 4.83 12.23 9.85
CA ALA A 63 6.20 12.64 10.17
C ALA A 63 6.27 13.81 11.18
N ASP A 64 5.18 14.58 11.31
CA ASP A 64 5.03 15.70 12.24
C ASP A 64 4.45 15.31 13.61
N GLY A 65 4.18 14.02 13.86
CA GLY A 65 3.62 13.56 15.13
C GLY A 65 2.08 13.56 15.18
N THR A 66 1.38 14.01 14.14
CA THR A 66 -0.08 14.05 14.12
C THR A 66 -0.70 12.68 13.81
N SER A 67 -1.86 12.41 14.39
CA SER A 67 -2.63 11.20 14.10
C SER A 67 -3.24 11.26 12.70
N VAL A 68 -3.01 10.20 11.92
CA VAL A 68 -3.53 9.96 10.59
C VAL A 68 -4.55 8.83 10.67
N SER A 69 -5.76 9.11 10.20
CA SER A 69 -6.85 8.14 10.07
C SER A 69 -7.49 8.26 8.69
N PHE A 70 -8.04 7.15 8.20
CA PHE A 70 -8.67 7.07 6.89
C PHE A 70 -10.17 6.84 7.05
N SER A 71 -10.98 7.79 6.58
CA SER A 71 -12.42 7.64 6.41
C SER A 71 -12.73 6.76 5.19
N PHE A 72 -11.95 6.91 4.12
CA PHE A 72 -12.02 6.08 2.92
C PHE A 72 -10.61 5.65 2.50
N VAL A 73 -10.42 4.38 2.20
CA VAL A 73 -9.24 3.91 1.46
C VAL A 73 -9.65 3.72 0.01
N GLU A 74 -8.86 4.29 -0.90
CA GLU A 74 -9.11 4.25 -2.33
C GLU A 74 -8.20 3.26 -3.03
N ARG A 75 -6.95 3.16 -2.57
CA ARG A 75 -5.96 2.28 -3.17
C ARG A 75 -5.07 1.67 -2.11
N VAL A 76 -4.62 0.45 -2.37
CA VAL A 76 -3.56 -0.21 -1.60
C VAL A 76 -2.48 -0.73 -2.54
N ALA A 77 -1.22 -0.57 -2.15
CA ALA A 77 -0.11 -1.27 -2.78
C ALA A 77 0.46 -2.29 -1.81
N LEU A 78 0.60 -3.53 -2.26
CA LEU A 78 1.04 -4.66 -1.44
C LEU A 78 2.31 -5.26 -2.04
N GLN A 79 3.32 -5.45 -1.19
CA GLN A 79 4.55 -6.16 -1.51
C GLN A 79 4.82 -7.21 -0.43
N GLY A 80 5.30 -8.39 -0.81
CA GLY A 80 5.76 -9.38 0.16
C GLY A 80 6.65 -10.48 -0.41
N ASN A 81 7.32 -11.18 0.50
CA ASN A 81 8.17 -12.33 0.20
C ASN A 81 8.17 -13.31 1.40
N PRO A 82 7.80 -14.61 1.23
CA PRO A 82 7.36 -15.29 0.01
C PRO A 82 5.99 -14.83 -0.49
N HIS A 83 4.91 -15.57 -0.26
CA HIS A 83 3.58 -15.22 -0.76
C HIS A 83 2.72 -14.67 0.38
N ILE A 84 2.08 -13.53 0.16
CA ILE A 84 1.17 -12.92 1.11
C ILE A 84 -0.20 -12.63 0.49
N GLU A 85 -1.23 -12.79 1.30
CA GLU A 85 -2.64 -12.50 1.00
C GLU A 85 -3.10 -11.36 1.91
N LEU A 86 -3.71 -10.33 1.33
CA LEU A 86 -4.40 -9.24 2.01
C LEU A 86 -5.90 -9.39 1.78
N THR A 87 -6.68 -9.39 2.85
CA THR A 87 -8.15 -9.37 2.81
C THR A 87 -8.66 -8.08 3.45
N THR A 88 -9.62 -7.43 2.79
CA THR A 88 -10.15 -6.11 3.17
C THR A 88 -11.49 -6.18 3.89
N ASN A 89 -12.21 -7.31 3.85
CA ASN A 89 -13.52 -7.48 4.50
C ASN A 89 -13.88 -8.96 4.74
N ALA A 90 -15.00 -9.20 5.43
CA ALA A 90 -15.58 -10.54 5.57
C ALA A 90 -16.18 -11.10 4.26
N LEU A 91 -16.30 -10.27 3.20
CA LEU A 91 -16.86 -10.66 1.89
C LEU A 91 -15.82 -11.28 0.94
N GLY A 92 -14.53 -11.32 1.33
CA GLY A 92 -13.57 -12.27 0.74
C GLY A 92 -12.82 -11.80 -0.51
N GLN A 93 -12.75 -10.50 -0.80
CA GLN A 93 -11.78 -10.01 -1.79
C GLN A 93 -10.36 -10.17 -1.26
N LYS A 94 -9.53 -10.79 -2.08
CA LYS A 94 -8.16 -11.18 -1.75
C LYS A 94 -7.19 -10.56 -2.74
N TYR A 95 -6.17 -9.92 -2.19
CA TYR A 95 -5.09 -9.29 -2.93
C TYR A 95 -3.80 -10.03 -2.62
N PHE A 96 -2.96 -10.28 -3.62
CA PHE A 96 -1.84 -11.19 -3.49
C PHE A 96 -0.53 -10.54 -3.95
N ALA A 97 0.50 -10.64 -3.12
CA ALA A 97 1.85 -10.25 -3.50
C ALA A 97 2.82 -11.41 -3.28
N SER A 98 3.78 -11.57 -4.19
CA SER A 98 4.81 -12.59 -4.05
C SER A 98 6.12 -12.20 -4.73
N GLY A 99 7.22 -12.77 -4.25
CA GLY A 99 8.53 -12.62 -4.85
C GLY A 99 9.01 -11.16 -4.89
N ASN A 100 8.70 -10.37 -3.85
CA ASN A 100 9.01 -8.95 -3.75
C ASN A 100 8.37 -8.07 -4.85
N ARG A 101 7.37 -8.57 -5.59
CA ARG A 101 6.63 -7.76 -6.57
C ARG A 101 5.55 -6.94 -5.87
N VAL A 102 5.30 -5.74 -6.39
CA VAL A 102 4.26 -4.83 -5.90
C VAL A 102 2.99 -5.05 -6.71
N GLY A 103 1.88 -5.34 -6.03
CA GLY A 103 0.54 -5.29 -6.60
C GLY A 103 -0.15 -3.99 -6.18
N LEU A 104 -0.72 -3.26 -7.14
CA LEU A 104 -1.55 -2.07 -6.89
C LEU A 104 -3.01 -2.43 -7.09
N TYR A 105 -3.85 -2.09 -6.12
CA TYR A 105 -5.26 -2.46 -6.09
C TYR A 105 -6.13 -1.27 -5.76
N GLU A 106 -7.21 -1.11 -6.52
CA GLU A 106 -8.26 -0.16 -6.24
C GLU A 106 -9.27 -0.79 -5.27
N MET A 107 -9.65 -0.03 -4.24
CA MET A 107 -10.67 -0.45 -3.28
C MET A 107 -12.03 0.05 -3.74
N THR A 108 -13.03 -0.83 -3.76
CA THR A 108 -14.36 -0.49 -4.27
C THR A 108 -15.46 -0.80 -3.26
N GLY A 109 -16.59 -0.12 -3.37
CA GLY A 109 -17.75 -0.36 -2.52
C GLY A 109 -17.45 -0.31 -1.02
N SER A 110 -17.84 -1.37 -0.30
CA SER A 110 -17.69 -1.48 1.16
C SER A 110 -16.25 -1.70 1.64
N GLU A 111 -15.32 -2.05 0.74
CA GLU A 111 -13.90 -2.16 1.09
C GLU A 111 -13.30 -0.79 1.43
N ARG A 112 -13.81 0.26 0.77
CA ARG A 112 -13.35 1.63 0.98
C ARG A 112 -13.57 2.10 2.42
N THR A 113 -14.59 1.58 3.10
CA THR A 113 -14.94 1.96 4.48
C THR A 113 -14.62 0.88 5.49
N ASN A 114 -13.96 -0.22 5.12
CA ASN A 114 -13.62 -1.25 6.09
C ASN A 114 -12.66 -0.71 7.16
N THR A 115 -12.75 -1.21 8.38
CA THR A 115 -11.92 -0.78 9.50
C THR A 115 -10.64 -1.61 9.65
N THR A 116 -10.50 -2.73 8.95
CA THR A 116 -9.35 -3.64 9.13
C THR A 116 -8.85 -4.23 7.82
N PHE A 117 -7.54 -4.44 7.76
CA PHE A 117 -6.88 -5.30 6.80
C PHE A 117 -6.41 -6.56 7.52
N ALA A 118 -6.61 -7.73 6.90
CA ALA A 118 -6.10 -9.00 7.40
C ALA A 118 -5.02 -9.51 6.43
N LEU A 119 -3.79 -9.59 6.92
CA LEU A 119 -2.67 -10.18 6.20
C LEU A 119 -2.48 -11.64 6.60
N ARG A 120 -2.11 -12.48 5.64
CA ARG A 120 -1.78 -13.90 5.84
C ARG A 120 -0.61 -14.29 4.95
N THR A 121 0.22 -15.23 5.41
CA THR A 121 1.16 -15.96 4.56
C THR A 121 0.68 -17.39 4.40
N THR A 122 0.96 -18.00 3.25
CA THR A 122 0.59 -19.39 2.98
C THR A 122 1.53 -20.38 3.66
N THR A 123 2.80 -20.00 3.86
CA THR A 123 3.83 -20.86 4.42
C THR A 123 4.88 -20.06 5.19
N GLY A 124 5.30 -20.60 6.34
CA GLY A 124 6.41 -20.06 7.12
C GLY A 124 6.19 -18.63 7.61
N THR A 125 7.19 -17.79 7.37
CA THR A 125 7.15 -16.35 7.68
C THR A 125 7.33 -15.56 6.39
N ALA A 126 6.68 -14.40 6.29
CA ALA A 126 6.84 -13.47 5.19
C ALA A 126 7.09 -12.06 5.69
N THR A 127 7.90 -11.30 4.96
CA THR A 127 7.94 -9.84 5.12
C THR A 127 6.88 -9.22 4.24
N TYR A 128 6.31 -8.10 4.69
CA TYR A 128 5.34 -7.34 3.92
C TYR A 128 5.60 -5.83 4.01
N SER A 129 5.21 -5.15 2.94
CA SER A 129 4.99 -3.70 2.90
C SER A 129 3.61 -3.44 2.33
N LEU A 130 2.79 -2.68 3.06
CA LEU A 130 1.45 -2.28 2.69
C LEU A 130 1.39 -0.75 2.67
N LEU A 131 1.24 -0.18 1.48
CA LEU A 131 0.92 1.23 1.31
C LEU A 131 -0.60 1.38 1.24
N VAL A 132 -1.15 2.25 2.06
CA VAL A 132 -2.57 2.60 2.10
C VAL A 132 -2.72 4.04 1.64
N TYR A 133 -3.62 4.29 0.68
CA TYR A 133 -3.91 5.62 0.16
C TYR A 133 -5.41 5.92 0.22
N GLY A 134 -5.77 7.11 0.67
CA GLY A 134 -7.17 7.55 0.73
C GLY A 134 -7.34 8.86 1.49
N SER A 135 -8.49 9.06 2.14
CA SER A 135 -8.88 10.30 2.84
C SER A 135 -9.35 10.06 4.26
#